data_AF-A0A8B8WSH7-F1
#
_entry.id   AF-A0A8B8WSH7-F1
#
_cell.length_a   1.000
_cell.length_b   1.000
_cell.length_c   1.000
_cell.angle_alpha   90.00
_cell.angle_beta   90.00
_cell.angle_gamma   90.00
#
_symmetry.space_group_name_H-M   'P 1'
#
loop_
_entity.id
_entity.type
_entity.pdbx_description
1 polymer ?
#
loop_
_entity_poly.entity_id
_entity_poly.type
_entity_poly.pdbx_seq_one_letter_code
_entity_poly.pdbx_strand_id
1 'polypeptide(L)' 'MFGRLTFPQLLFASILGIAGGIYIYQPIFEQYSRDQKELKEKLKLVQDSEEKKS' A
#
# COMPACT_ATOMS: atom_id res chain seq x y z
N MET A 1 3.07 -24.82 27.20
CA MET A 1 4.44 -24.28 27.37
C MET A 1 4.60 -23.06 26.45
N PHE A 2 4.12 -21.88 26.84
CA PHE A 2 4.56 -20.62 26.22
C PHE A 2 5.70 -20.09 27.09
N GLY A 3 6.88 -20.69 26.92
CA GLY A 3 8.09 -20.22 27.57
C GLY A 3 8.35 -18.77 27.16
N ARG A 4 8.79 -17.94 28.12
CA ARG A 4 9.09 -16.52 27.92
C ARG A 4 9.85 -16.33 26.61
N LEU A 5 9.25 -15.63 25.65
CA LEU A 5 9.92 -15.24 24.41
C LEU A 5 11.13 -14.38 24.81
N THR A 6 12.31 -14.84 24.43
CA THR A 6 13.55 -14.11 24.72
C THR A 6 13.56 -12.82 23.89
N PHE A 7 14.16 -11.75 24.43
CA PHE A 7 14.31 -10.48 23.72
C PHE A 7 14.76 -10.61 22.25
N PRO A 8 15.78 -11.43 21.90
CA PRO A 8 16.16 -11.61 20.50
C PRO A 8 15.08 -12.25 19.63
N GLN A 9 14.23 -13.13 20.17
CA GLN A 9 13.11 -13.70 19.42
C GLN A 9 12.03 -12.67 19.11
N LEU A 10 11.76 -11.76 20.06
CA LEU A 10 10.83 -10.65 19.83
C LEU A 10 11.36 -9.68 18.78
N LEU A 11 12.65 -9.35 18.85
CA LEU A 11 13.29 -8.47 17.88
C LEU A 11 13.25 -9.08 16.47
N PHE A 12 13.59 -10.37 16.35
CA PHE A 12 13.54 -11.10 15.09
C PHE A 12 12.13 -11.17 14.51
N ALA A 13 11.13 -11.51 15.32
CA ALA A 13 9.73 -11.54 14.89
C ALA A 13 9.25 -10.16 14.41
N SER A 14 9.68 -9.09 15.08
CA SER A 14 9.35 -7.71 14.71
C SER A 14 9.95 -7.33 13.37
N ILE A 15 11.24 -7.63 13.16
CA ILE A 15 11.94 -7.37 11.91
C ILE A 15 11.32 -8.17 10.76
N LEU A 16 11.03 -9.46 10.98
CA LEU A 16 10.37 -10.30 9.97
C LEU A 16 8.96 -9.80 9.63
N GLY A 17 8.18 -9.38 10.62
CA GLY A 17 6.84 -8.83 10.40
C GLY A 17 6.88 -7.56 9.56
N ILE A 18 7.79 -6.62 9.87
CA ILE A 18 7.94 -5.37 9.12
C ILE A 18 8.49 -5.64 7.73
N ALA A 19 9.57 -6.43 7.61
CA ALA A 19 10.18 -6.74 6.32
C ALA A 19 9.24 -7.53 5.40
N GLY A 20 8.53 -8.53 5.93
CA GLY A 20 7.51 -9.29 5.19
C GLY A 20 6.31 -8.41 4.80
N GLY A 21 5.88 -7.53 5.69
CA GLY A 21 4.85 -6.53 5.41
C GLY A 21 5.25 -5.60 4.26
N ILE A 22 6.47 -5.05 4.28
CA ILE A 22 6.98 -4.19 3.21
C ILE A 22 7.15 -4.98 1.91
N TYR A 23 7.66 -6.21 1.98
CA TYR A 23 7.86 -7.07 0.80
C TYR A 23 6.56 -7.35 0.04
N ILE A 24 5.46 -7.55 0.77
CA ILE A 24 4.12 -7.76 0.17
C ILE A 24 3.46 -6.42 -0.19
N TYR A 25 3.65 -5.39 0.63
CA TYR A 25 3.04 -4.08 0.42
C TYR A 25 3.60 -3.38 -0.82
N GLN A 26 4.91 -3.47 -1.07
CA GLN A 26 5.57 -2.77 -2.17
C GLN A 26 4.97 -3.11 -3.56
N PRO A 27 4.83 -4.39 -3.99
CA PRO A 27 4.24 -4.72 -5.29
C PRO A 27 2.75 -4.35 -5.39
N ILE A 28 1.97 -4.55 -4.32
CA ILE A 28 0.55 -4.22 -4.28
C ILE A 28 0.34 -2.70 -4.35
N PHE A 29 1.15 -1.95 -3.62
CA PHE A 29 1.04 -0.50 -3.52
C PHE A 29 1.50 0.21 -4.81
N GLU A 30 2.48 -0.34 -5.51
CA GLU A 30 2.93 0.23 -6.78
C GLU A 30 1.83 0.14 -7.85
N GLN A 31 1.17 -1.02 -7.95
CA GLN A 31 0.02 -1.17 -8.83
C GLN A 31 -1.14 -0.27 -8.38
N TYR A 32 -1.49 -0.28 -7.10
CA TYR A 32 -2.53 0.58 -6.53
C TYR A 32 -2.26 2.08 -6.77
N SER A 33 -1.00 2.51 -6.67
CA SER A 33 -0.60 3.91 -6.90
C SER A 33 -0.72 4.31 -8.37
N ARG A 34 -0.47 3.38 -9.30
CA ARG A 34 -0.69 3.60 -10.73
C ARG A 34 -2.19 3.68 -11.03
N ASP A 35 -2.97 2.75 -10.51
CA ASP A 35 -4.43 2.70 -10.69
C ASP A 35 -5.11 3.97 -10.13
N GLN A 36 -4.67 4.47 -8.97
CA GLN A 36 -5.15 5.72 -8.39
C GLN A 36 -4.82 6.95 -9.25
N LYS A 37 -3.63 6.99 -9.86
CA LYS A 37 -3.25 8.09 -10.77
C LYS A 37 -4.11 8.08 -12.03
N GLU A 38 -4.31 6.91 -12.62
CA GLU A 38 -5.17 6.75 -13.81
C GLU A 38 -6.63 7.14 -13.49
N LEU A 39 -7.16 6.70 -12.34
CA LEU A 39 -8.51 7.04 -11.91
C LEU A 39 -8.68 8.55 -11.70
N LYS A 40 -7.70 9.21 -11.08
CA LYS A 40 -7.70 10.67 -10.91
C LYS A 40 -7.67 11.43 -12.24
N GLU A 41 -6.91 10.94 -13.22
CA GLU A 41 -6.83 11.54 -14.55
C GLU A 41 -8.16 11.41 -15.31
N LYS A 42 -8.77 10.22 -15.30
CA LYS A 42 -10.09 10.00 -15.89
C LYS A 42 -11.15 10.89 -15.24
N LEU A 43 -11.14 11.03 -13.92
CA LEU A 43 -12.06 11.90 -13.18
C LEU A 43 -11.91 13.38 -13.59
N LYS A 44 -10.67 13.86 -13.77
CA LYS A 44 -10.41 15.21 -14.28
C LYS A 44 -10.94 15.41 -15.70
N LEU A 45 -10.73 14.43 -16.59
CA LEU A 45 -11.21 14.51 -17.97
C LEU A 45 -12.74 14.51 -18.06
N VAL A 46 -13.41 13.76 -17.18
CA VAL A 46 -14.88 13.77 -17.08
C VAL A 46 -15.38 15.12 -16.59
N GLN A 47 -14.78 15.70 -15.55
CA GLN A 47 -15.15 17.04 -15.08
C GLN A 47 -14.93 18.14 -16.13
N ASP A 48 -13.79 18.13 -16.85
CA ASP A 48 -13.51 19.10 -17.92
C ASP A 48 -14.50 18.95 -19.10
N SER A 49 -14.92 17.71 -19.38
CA SER A 49 -15.93 17.42 -20.41
C SER A 49 -17.34 17.82 -20.01
N GLU A 50 -17.70 17.76 -18.72
CA GLU A 50 -18.98 18.24 -18.20
C GLU A 50 -19.02 19.78 -18.12
N GLU A 51 -17.92 20.43 -17.73
CA GLU A 51 -17.81 21.90 -17.67
C GLU A 51 -17.88 22.54 -19.06
N LYS A 52 -17.29 21.91 -20.09
CA LYS A 52 -17.39 22.38 -21.49
C LYS A 52 -18.75 22.13 -22.15
N LYS A 53 -19.64 21.37 -21.51
CA LYS A 53 -20.98 21.03 -22.04
C LYS A 53 -22.09 21.92 -21.47
N SER A 54 -21.79 22.76 -20.47
CA SER A 54 -22.69 23.76 -19.90
C SER A 54 -22.46 25.14 -20.51
#